data_AF-A0A1E7WUZ4-F1
#
_entry.id   AF-A0A1E7WUZ4-F1
#
_cell.length_a   1.000
_cell.length_b   1.000
_cell.length_c   1.000
_cell.angle_alpha   90.00
_cell.angle_beta   90.00
_cell.angle_gamma   90.00
#
_symmetry.space_group_name_H-M   'P 1'
#
loop_
_entity.id
_entity.type
_entity.pdbx_description
1 polymer ?
#
loop_
_entity_poly.entity_id
_entity_poly.type
_entity_poly.pdbx_seq_one_letter_code
_entity_poly.pdbx_strand_id
1 'polypeptide(L)'
;MSALFAIALAAAAATTPVDCSWDNPGANPYTGTAQAAVDRYKDLPEKVRTRLKYRLQYGNPDEMVAIKRDAIEGKHRYGAAIRDMHFGKDKVCGTVSRAKWSAARVEPGAVYCADSHCILVPEICGNVSRITRRDTDEPTAMAPTAMPTPERELETTTVFDWTDHVGTYELGLYDAQEQQRAETPPLLSGASNFPLPGWEPLSGYPTRAPLKPRQLGGITPPREDVPVAAVPEAETWAMLLVGLGLMGCIARRRRRDS
;
A
#
# COMPACT_ATOMS: atom_id res chain seq x y z
N MET A 1 -5.68 -52.18 39.11
CA MET A 1 -6.65 -51.59 38.16
C MET A 1 -6.24 -50.13 37.98
N SER A 2 -5.55 -49.81 36.89
CA SER A 2 -4.99 -48.47 36.65
C SER A 2 -5.91 -47.71 35.72
N ALA A 3 -6.46 -46.58 36.17
CA ALA A 3 -7.23 -45.65 35.35
C ALA A 3 -6.30 -44.52 34.88
N LEU A 4 -6.04 -44.46 33.58
CA LEU A 4 -5.40 -43.33 32.92
C LEU A 4 -6.48 -42.31 32.57
N PHE A 5 -6.41 -41.11 33.18
CA PHE A 5 -7.20 -39.96 32.77
C PHE A 5 -6.48 -39.24 31.62
N ALA A 6 -7.08 -39.23 30.43
CA ALA A 6 -6.64 -38.42 29.31
C ALA A 6 -7.24 -37.02 29.43
N ILE A 7 -6.39 -35.99 29.51
CA ILE A 7 -6.80 -34.59 29.50
C ILE A 7 -6.82 -34.13 28.04
N ALA A 8 -8.01 -33.92 27.47
CA ALA A 8 -8.19 -33.31 26.16
C ALA A 8 -8.07 -31.79 26.29
N LEU A 9 -7.00 -31.22 25.72
CA LEU A 9 -6.79 -29.77 25.64
C LEU A 9 -7.63 -29.21 24.49
N ALA A 10 -8.77 -28.57 24.79
CA ALA A 10 -9.56 -27.85 23.79
C ALA A 10 -8.86 -26.52 23.46
N ALA A 11 -8.24 -26.44 22.27
CA ALA A 11 -7.72 -25.18 21.75
C ALA A 11 -8.89 -24.26 21.38
N ALA A 12 -9.17 -23.25 22.22
CA ALA A 12 -10.11 -22.19 21.89
C ALA A 12 -9.50 -21.31 20.78
N ALA A 13 -9.96 -21.50 19.54
CA ALA A 13 -9.65 -20.58 18.46
C ALA A 13 -10.31 -19.23 18.78
N ALA A 14 -9.51 -18.20 19.07
CA ALA A 14 -9.99 -16.84 19.25
C ALA A 14 -10.54 -16.31 17.93
N THR A 15 -11.86 -16.44 17.71
CA THR A 15 -12.54 -15.75 16.62
C THR A 15 -12.68 -14.29 17.00
N THR A 16 -11.80 -13.43 16.49
CA THR A 16 -11.99 -11.98 16.59
C THR A 16 -13.32 -11.62 15.94
N PRO A 17 -14.21 -10.88 16.62
CA PRO A 17 -15.50 -10.51 16.04
C PRO A 17 -15.27 -9.76 14.72
N VAL A 18 -15.99 -10.18 13.68
CA VAL A 18 -15.97 -9.54 12.37
C VAL A 18 -16.98 -8.40 12.40
N ASP A 19 -16.51 -7.17 12.26
CA ASP A 19 -17.37 -5.99 12.30
C ASP A 19 -18.00 -5.71 10.92
N CYS A 20 -17.33 -6.11 9.84
CA CYS A 20 -17.80 -5.90 8.46
C CYS A 20 -17.41 -7.04 7.51
N SER A 21 -18.29 -7.34 6.55
CA SER A 21 -17.96 -8.22 5.43
C SER A 21 -17.22 -7.46 4.33
N TRP A 22 -16.13 -8.05 3.85
CA TRP A 22 -15.44 -7.68 2.61
C TRP A 22 -15.52 -8.82 1.58
N ASP A 23 -16.62 -9.58 1.61
CA ASP A 23 -16.82 -10.73 0.73
C ASP A 23 -17.01 -10.34 -0.74
N ASN A 24 -17.41 -9.09 -1.01
CA ASN A 24 -17.56 -8.51 -2.34
C ASN A 24 -16.63 -7.29 -2.47
N PRO A 25 -15.33 -7.48 -2.78
CA PRO A 25 -14.41 -6.37 -2.98
C PRO A 25 -14.92 -5.48 -4.13
N GLY A 26 -14.73 -4.16 -3.98
CA GLY A 26 -15.26 -3.17 -4.94
C GLY A 26 -16.70 -2.73 -4.70
N ALA A 27 -17.48 -3.40 -3.83
CA ALA A 27 -18.86 -2.99 -3.54
C ALA A 27 -18.97 -1.66 -2.75
N ASN A 28 -17.92 -1.31 -2.00
CA ASN A 28 -17.85 -0.05 -1.24
C ASN A 28 -16.42 0.49 -1.26
N PRO A 29 -15.95 1.00 -2.41
CA PRO A 29 -14.58 1.49 -2.56
C PRO A 29 -14.35 2.73 -1.71
N TYR A 30 -13.14 2.91 -1.22
CA TYR A 30 -12.78 4.10 -0.47
C TYR A 30 -12.69 5.30 -1.42
N THR A 31 -13.39 6.39 -1.07
CA THR A 31 -13.51 7.58 -1.94
C THR A 31 -12.63 8.74 -1.49
N GLY A 32 -11.89 8.60 -0.40
CA GLY A 32 -10.92 9.58 0.07
C GLY A 32 -9.50 9.29 -0.44
N THR A 33 -8.52 10.07 0.01
CA THR A 33 -7.10 9.80 -0.25
C THR A 33 -6.55 8.83 0.78
N ALA A 34 -5.64 7.94 0.38
CA ALA A 34 -5.07 6.98 1.32
C ALA A 34 -4.34 7.66 2.49
N GLN A 35 -3.77 8.84 2.24
CA GLN A 35 -3.16 9.70 3.26
C GLN A 35 -4.19 10.16 4.31
N ALA A 36 -5.40 10.54 3.88
CA ALA A 36 -6.46 10.94 4.80
C ALA A 36 -6.96 9.75 5.64
N ALA A 37 -6.94 8.53 5.10
CA ALA A 37 -7.20 7.33 5.89
C ALA A 37 -6.12 7.13 6.98
N VAL A 38 -4.84 7.27 6.63
CA VAL A 38 -3.73 7.19 7.61
C VAL A 38 -3.85 8.26 8.70
N ASP A 39 -4.34 9.47 8.38
CA ASP A 39 -4.58 10.52 9.38
C ASP A 39 -5.66 10.15 10.41
N ARG A 40 -6.54 9.19 10.11
CA ARG A 40 -7.57 8.69 11.04
C ARG A 40 -7.04 7.66 12.04
N TYR A 41 -5.87 7.08 11.78
CA TYR A 41 -5.16 6.20 12.69
C TYR A 41 -4.42 7.03 13.76
N LYS A 42 -5.16 7.46 14.80
CA LYS A 42 -4.66 8.39 15.83
C LYS A 42 -3.60 7.77 16.75
N ASP A 43 -3.62 6.45 16.88
CA ASP A 43 -2.66 5.62 17.61
C ASP A 43 -1.29 5.52 16.92
N LEU A 44 -1.18 5.80 15.61
CA LEU A 44 0.11 5.77 14.92
C LEU A 44 0.98 6.97 15.36
N PRO A 45 2.27 6.73 15.71
CA PRO A 45 3.21 7.81 15.96
C PRO A 45 3.30 8.77 14.77
N GLU A 46 3.46 10.06 15.04
CA GLU A 46 3.46 11.09 13.99
C GLU A 46 4.51 10.82 12.91
N LYS A 47 5.72 10.44 13.30
CA LYS A 47 6.81 10.05 12.38
C LYS A 47 6.40 8.92 11.44
N VAL A 48 5.68 7.92 11.95
CA VAL A 48 5.17 6.78 11.17
C VAL A 48 4.10 7.26 10.19
N ARG A 49 3.13 8.06 10.63
CA ARG A 49 2.09 8.62 9.75
C ARG A 49 2.70 9.44 8.62
N THR A 50 3.66 10.32 8.93
CA THR A 50 4.31 11.18 7.92
C THR A 50 5.03 10.35 6.86
N ARG A 51 5.79 9.32 7.27
CA ARG A 51 6.45 8.38 6.34
C ARG A 51 5.45 7.63 5.47
N LEU A 52 4.40 7.06 6.06
CA LEU A 52 3.35 6.34 5.32
C LEU A 52 2.64 7.25 4.32
N LYS A 53 2.25 8.46 4.73
CA LYS A 53 1.58 9.45 3.86
C LYS A 53 2.44 9.84 2.67
N TYR A 54 3.73 10.08 2.88
CA TYR A 54 4.67 10.37 1.80
C TYR A 54 4.68 9.21 0.78
N ARG A 55 4.87 7.97 1.25
CA ARG A 55 4.91 6.80 0.36
C ARG A 55 3.62 6.56 -0.40
N LEU A 56 2.47 6.72 0.27
CA LEU A 56 1.15 6.61 -0.33
C LEU A 56 0.91 7.70 -1.38
N GLN A 57 1.36 8.93 -1.13
CA GLN A 57 1.21 10.05 -2.06
C GLN A 57 1.95 9.79 -3.39
N TYR A 58 3.14 9.21 -3.32
CA TYR A 58 3.97 8.96 -4.50
C TYR A 58 3.80 7.56 -5.09
N GLY A 59 2.94 6.72 -4.51
CA GLY A 59 2.71 5.36 -5.00
C GLY A 59 3.96 4.47 -4.91
N ASN A 60 4.72 4.60 -3.81
CA ASN A 60 5.96 3.83 -3.56
C ASN A 60 5.74 2.71 -2.52
N PRO A 61 5.06 1.62 -2.88
CA PRO A 61 4.86 0.49 -1.97
C PRO A 61 6.20 -0.19 -1.65
N ASP A 62 6.27 -0.86 -0.51
CA ASP A 62 7.35 -1.81 -0.25
C ASP A 62 7.24 -3.02 -1.18
N GLU A 63 6.01 -3.41 -1.48
CA GLU A 63 5.70 -4.67 -2.13
C GLU A 63 4.27 -4.71 -2.67
N MET A 64 4.10 -5.49 -3.73
CA MET A 64 2.79 -5.91 -4.23
C MET A 64 2.48 -7.31 -3.71
N VAL A 65 1.28 -7.49 -3.17
CA VAL A 65 0.84 -8.73 -2.50
C VAL A 65 -0.40 -9.32 -3.18
N ALA A 66 -0.54 -10.63 -3.06
CA ALA A 66 -1.74 -11.38 -3.40
C ALA A 66 -2.61 -11.55 -2.14
N ILE A 67 -3.77 -10.92 -2.13
CA ILE A 67 -4.76 -11.03 -1.07
C ILE A 67 -5.66 -12.22 -1.37
N LYS A 68 -5.62 -13.25 -0.52
CA LYS A 68 -6.43 -14.48 -0.63
C LYS A 68 -7.58 -14.48 0.38
N ARG A 69 -8.33 -15.58 0.47
CA ARG A 69 -9.37 -15.74 1.51
C ARG A 69 -8.80 -15.69 2.93
N ASP A 70 -7.72 -16.42 3.14
CA ASP A 70 -7.15 -16.78 4.45
C ASP A 70 -5.68 -16.35 4.60
N ALA A 71 -5.12 -15.70 3.58
CA ALA A 71 -3.74 -15.26 3.58
C ALA A 71 -3.55 -13.91 2.88
N ILE A 72 -2.40 -13.30 3.14
CA ILE A 72 -1.83 -12.20 2.35
C ILE A 72 -0.42 -12.66 2.02
N GLU A 73 -0.16 -12.85 0.73
CA GLU A 73 1.07 -13.45 0.24
C GLU A 73 1.90 -12.43 -0.52
N GLY A 74 3.20 -12.42 -0.26
CA GLY A 74 4.17 -11.68 -1.04
C GLY A 74 5.57 -12.08 -0.61
N LYS A 75 6.55 -11.21 -0.78
CA LYS A 75 7.95 -11.46 -0.38
C LYS A 75 8.10 -11.53 1.14
N HIS A 76 7.28 -10.82 1.91
CA HIS A 76 7.27 -10.95 3.39
C HIS A 76 6.12 -11.84 3.88
N ARG A 77 6.25 -12.36 5.10
CA ARG A 77 5.15 -13.05 5.79
C ARG A 77 4.22 -12.03 6.42
N TYR A 78 2.92 -12.20 6.22
CA TYR A 78 1.90 -11.33 6.82
C TYR A 78 0.90 -12.14 7.64
N GLY A 79 0.29 -11.47 8.61
CA GLY A 79 -0.92 -11.94 9.27
C GLY A 79 -2.09 -12.00 8.30
N ALA A 80 -2.96 -13.00 8.46
CA ALA A 80 -4.21 -13.09 7.70
C ALA A 80 -5.24 -12.04 8.12
N ALA A 81 -5.11 -11.43 9.31
CA ALA A 81 -6.07 -10.45 9.79
C ALA A 81 -5.87 -9.10 9.07
N ILE A 82 -6.97 -8.56 8.54
CA ILE A 82 -7.05 -7.21 8.00
C ILE A 82 -7.88 -6.37 8.97
N ARG A 83 -7.29 -5.29 9.48
CA ARG A 83 -7.86 -4.48 10.56
C ARG A 83 -8.08 -3.03 10.16
N ASP A 84 -9.00 -2.37 10.86
CA ASP A 84 -9.34 -0.95 10.74
C ASP A 84 -9.56 -0.49 9.28
N MET A 85 -10.21 -1.33 8.47
CA MET A 85 -10.35 -1.05 7.04
C MET A 85 -11.31 0.12 6.82
N HIS A 86 -10.82 1.12 6.09
CA HIS A 86 -11.58 2.27 5.63
C HIS A 86 -12.32 1.95 4.33
N PHE A 87 -13.61 2.25 4.31
CA PHE A 87 -14.53 2.07 3.18
C PHE A 87 -15.28 3.36 2.87
N GLY A 88 -15.71 3.52 1.61
CA GLY A 88 -16.58 4.61 1.19
C GLY A 88 -16.01 5.99 1.58
N LYS A 89 -16.86 6.86 2.10
CA LYS A 89 -16.45 8.18 2.57
C LYS A 89 -15.84 8.13 3.98
N ASP A 90 -16.59 7.58 4.95
CA ASP A 90 -16.29 7.75 6.38
C ASP A 90 -16.44 6.47 7.22
N LYS A 91 -16.60 5.29 6.60
CA LYS A 91 -16.78 4.03 7.35
C LYS A 91 -15.44 3.39 7.67
N VAL A 92 -15.28 2.93 8.91
CA VAL A 92 -14.14 2.13 9.37
C VAL A 92 -14.65 0.87 10.04
N CYS A 93 -14.02 -0.27 9.72
CA CYS A 93 -14.37 -1.57 10.29
C CYS A 93 -13.18 -2.14 11.03
N GLY A 94 -13.33 -2.47 12.31
CA GLY A 94 -12.24 -2.95 13.15
C GLY A 94 -11.59 -4.23 12.60
N THR A 95 -12.41 -5.23 12.23
CA THR A 95 -11.96 -6.40 11.47
C THR A 95 -12.86 -6.66 10.27
N VAL A 96 -12.27 -7.10 9.15
CA VAL A 96 -13.02 -7.49 7.94
C VAL A 96 -12.94 -8.98 7.65
N SER A 97 -14.06 -9.57 7.23
CA SER A 97 -14.11 -10.97 6.78
C SER A 97 -13.94 -11.10 5.28
N ARG A 98 -13.25 -12.17 4.88
CA ARG A 98 -13.13 -12.68 3.51
C ARG A 98 -13.68 -14.09 3.38
N ALA A 99 -14.45 -14.57 4.37
CA ALA A 99 -14.80 -15.98 4.51
C ALA A 99 -15.59 -16.56 3.32
N LYS A 100 -16.34 -15.73 2.58
CA LYS A 100 -17.11 -16.18 1.41
C LYS A 100 -16.33 -16.14 0.10
N TRP A 101 -15.08 -15.68 0.11
CA TRP A 101 -14.23 -15.76 -1.08
C TRP A 101 -14.00 -17.23 -1.44
N SER A 102 -13.90 -17.54 -2.74
CA SER A 102 -13.46 -18.87 -3.17
C SER A 102 -11.98 -19.09 -2.85
N ALA A 103 -11.49 -20.32 -2.93
CA ALA A 103 -10.10 -20.63 -2.57
C ALA A 103 -9.14 -20.15 -3.65
N ALA A 104 -9.63 -20.08 -4.88
CA ALA A 104 -8.93 -19.56 -6.04
C ALA A 104 -9.02 -18.04 -6.17
N ARG A 105 -9.84 -17.35 -5.36
CA ARG A 105 -9.96 -15.88 -5.44
C ARG A 105 -8.69 -15.22 -4.93
N VAL A 106 -8.12 -14.38 -5.77
CA VAL A 106 -6.94 -13.57 -5.47
C VAL A 106 -7.23 -12.13 -5.91
N GLU A 107 -6.97 -11.18 -5.02
CA GLU A 107 -7.05 -9.75 -5.33
C GLU A 107 -5.66 -9.13 -5.14
N PRO A 108 -5.16 -8.32 -6.10
CA PRO A 108 -3.89 -7.64 -5.94
C PRO A 108 -4.00 -6.46 -4.96
N GLY A 109 -2.92 -6.19 -4.25
CA GLY A 109 -2.81 -5.02 -3.37
C GLY A 109 -1.39 -4.55 -3.16
N ALA A 110 -1.26 -3.32 -2.70
CA ALA A 110 -0.01 -2.68 -2.38
C ALA A 110 0.17 -2.59 -0.85
N VAL A 111 1.37 -2.91 -0.36
CA VAL A 111 1.73 -2.77 1.06
C VAL A 111 2.72 -1.63 1.26
N TYR A 112 2.45 -0.81 2.27
CA TYR A 112 3.28 0.32 2.69
C TYR A 112 3.57 0.18 4.18
N CYS A 113 4.82 -0.03 4.54
CA CYS A 113 5.29 -0.16 5.91
C CYS A 113 6.14 1.05 6.31
N ALA A 114 6.02 1.43 7.58
CA ALA A 114 6.94 2.33 8.24
C ALA A 114 7.15 1.81 9.67
N ASP A 115 8.41 1.51 10.00
CA ASP A 115 8.78 0.79 11.21
C ASP A 115 7.97 -0.52 11.32
N SER A 116 7.26 -0.79 12.42
CA SER A 116 6.44 -2.00 12.61
C SER A 116 5.00 -1.89 12.08
N HIS A 117 4.62 -0.77 11.45
CA HIS A 117 3.24 -0.52 11.03
C HIS A 117 3.10 -0.64 9.51
N CYS A 118 2.22 -1.53 9.06
CA CYS A 118 1.98 -1.77 7.63
C CYS A 118 0.53 -1.48 7.24
N ILE A 119 0.38 -0.77 6.12
CA ILE A 119 -0.87 -0.39 5.48
C ILE A 119 -1.03 -1.19 4.19
N LEU A 120 -2.18 -1.84 4.03
CA LEU A 120 -2.57 -2.56 2.82
C LEU A 120 -3.63 -1.75 2.06
N VAL A 121 -3.40 -1.59 0.76
CA VAL A 121 -4.32 -0.92 -0.19
C VAL A 121 -4.62 -1.86 -1.37
N PRO A 122 -5.80 -2.50 -1.44
CA PRO A 122 -6.18 -3.33 -2.58
C PRO A 122 -6.44 -2.48 -3.83
N GLU A 123 -5.98 -2.94 -5.00
CA GLU A 123 -6.11 -2.19 -6.26
C GLU A 123 -7.57 -2.01 -6.70
N ILE A 124 -8.40 -3.04 -6.49
CA ILE A 124 -9.79 -3.07 -6.95
C ILE A 124 -10.67 -1.97 -6.32
N CYS A 125 -10.34 -1.50 -5.12
CA CYS A 125 -11.24 -0.64 -4.35
C CYS A 125 -10.57 0.51 -3.59
N GLY A 126 -9.23 0.55 -3.54
CA GLY A 126 -8.50 1.61 -2.85
C GLY A 126 -8.74 1.65 -1.33
N ASN A 127 -9.40 0.63 -0.76
CA ASN A 127 -9.64 0.55 0.67
C ASN A 127 -8.33 0.55 1.43
N VAL A 128 -8.29 1.23 2.58
CA VAL A 128 -7.05 1.37 3.35
C VAL A 128 -7.21 0.60 4.63
N SER A 129 -6.29 -0.30 4.92
CA SER A 129 -6.39 -1.18 6.09
C SER A 129 -5.03 -1.42 6.71
N ARG A 130 -5.02 -1.87 7.96
CA ARG A 130 -3.81 -2.28 8.66
C ARG A 130 -3.62 -3.78 8.56
N ILE A 131 -2.37 -4.16 8.36
CA ILE A 131 -1.93 -5.56 8.41
C ILE A 131 -0.70 -5.68 9.29
N THR A 132 -0.44 -6.89 9.77
CA THR A 132 0.73 -7.17 10.60
C THR A 132 1.73 -7.90 9.74
N ARG A 133 2.94 -7.35 9.59
CA ARG A 133 4.06 -8.12 9.05
C ARG A 133 4.53 -9.07 10.15
N ARG A 134 4.62 -10.36 9.83
CA ARG A 134 5.26 -11.34 10.69
C ARG A 134 6.72 -11.31 10.31
N ASP A 135 7.58 -10.83 11.20
CA ASP A 135 8.99 -11.13 11.05
C ASP A 135 9.14 -12.66 11.06
N THR A 136 10.01 -13.19 10.20
CA THR A 136 10.25 -14.63 10.11
C THR A 136 10.74 -15.09 11.47
N ASP A 137 9.84 -15.66 12.27
CA ASP A 137 10.04 -16.15 13.63
C ASP A 137 11.23 -15.49 14.35
N GLU A 138 11.04 -14.29 14.91
CA GLU A 138 11.66 -14.10 16.21
C GLU A 138 11.08 -15.25 17.05
N PRO A 139 11.89 -16.19 17.58
CA PRO A 139 11.36 -17.31 18.31
C PRO A 139 10.42 -16.73 19.34
N THR A 140 9.14 -17.12 19.30
CA THR A 140 8.22 -16.83 20.39
C THR A 140 9.00 -17.22 21.64
N ALA A 141 9.40 -16.21 22.41
CA ALA A 141 10.14 -16.44 23.64
C ALA A 141 9.24 -17.38 24.43
N MET A 142 9.65 -18.65 24.45
CA MET A 142 9.02 -19.69 25.22
C MET A 142 8.91 -19.06 26.60
N ALA A 143 7.68 -18.98 27.13
CA ALA A 143 7.45 -18.50 28.48
C ALA A 143 8.55 -19.08 29.38
N PRO A 144 9.23 -18.26 30.21
CA PRO A 144 10.38 -18.72 30.95
C PRO A 144 9.91 -19.89 31.82
N THR A 145 10.23 -21.10 31.37
CA THR A 145 10.15 -22.27 32.22
C THR A 145 11.25 -22.04 33.23
N ALA A 146 10.85 -21.71 34.45
CA ALA A 146 11.74 -21.53 35.57
C ALA A 146 12.63 -22.78 35.66
N MET A 147 13.88 -22.65 35.22
CA MET A 147 14.93 -23.60 35.52
C MET A 147 15.65 -23.12 36.78
N PRO A 148 16.04 -24.03 37.68
CA PRO A 148 16.68 -23.69 38.92
C PRO A 148 18.02 -23.01 38.65
N THR A 149 18.27 -21.93 39.38
CA THR A 149 19.52 -21.19 39.44
C THR A 149 20.70 -22.14 39.66
N PRO A 150 21.63 -22.30 38.70
CA PRO A 150 22.99 -22.66 39.06
C PRO A 150 23.67 -21.37 39.49
N GLU A 151 23.99 -21.31 40.78
CA GLU A 151 24.94 -20.37 41.35
C GLU A 151 26.24 -20.48 40.54
N ARG A 152 26.49 -19.52 39.65
CA ARG A 152 27.74 -19.43 38.90
C ARG A 152 28.53 -18.25 39.41
N GLU A 153 29.62 -18.65 40.03
CA GLU A 153 30.74 -17.88 40.54
C GLU A 153 31.13 -16.71 39.64
N LEU A 154 31.46 -15.60 40.31
CA LEU A 154 31.74 -14.29 39.76
C LEU A 154 33.11 -14.29 39.05
N GLU A 155 33.15 -14.68 37.77
CA GLU A 155 34.33 -14.42 36.93
C GLU A 155 34.20 -13.06 36.23
N THR A 156 35.01 -12.12 36.72
CA THR A 156 35.30 -10.81 36.14
C THR A 156 35.59 -10.93 34.64
N THR A 157 34.60 -10.59 33.82
CA THR A 157 34.80 -10.36 32.39
C THR A 157 35.06 -8.88 32.20
N THR A 158 36.22 -8.59 31.64
CA THR A 158 36.74 -7.26 31.32
C THR A 158 35.72 -6.38 30.61
N VAL A 159 35.60 -5.14 31.09
CA VAL A 159 34.84 -4.04 30.46
C VAL A 159 35.27 -3.92 28.99
N PHE A 160 34.36 -4.21 28.08
CA PHE A 160 34.53 -3.93 26.65
C PHE A 160 34.23 -2.45 26.43
N ASP A 161 35.27 -1.70 26.07
CA ASP A 161 35.24 -0.26 25.84
C ASP A 161 34.60 0.03 24.47
N TRP A 162 33.38 0.58 24.48
CA TRP A 162 32.66 0.98 23.27
C TRP A 162 33.14 2.31 22.67
N THR A 163 34.14 2.96 23.29
CA THR A 163 34.62 4.28 22.87
C THR A 163 35.65 4.22 21.74
N ASP A 164 36.15 3.04 21.37
CA ASP A 164 37.26 2.89 20.41
C ASP A 164 36.81 2.72 18.95
N HIS A 165 35.49 2.67 18.67
CA HIS A 165 34.93 2.49 17.31
C HIS A 165 33.96 3.57 16.84
N VAL A 166 33.90 4.72 17.52
CA VAL A 166 33.43 5.95 16.87
C VAL A 166 34.56 6.48 15.98
N GLY A 167 34.71 5.84 14.82
CA GLY A 167 35.41 6.46 13.71
C GLY A 167 34.83 7.86 13.53
N THR A 168 35.71 8.85 13.44
CA THR A 168 35.38 10.24 13.15
C THR A 168 34.73 10.32 11.77
N TYR A 169 33.42 10.06 11.69
CA TYR A 169 32.62 10.59 10.60
C TYR A 169 32.50 12.09 10.89
N GLU A 170 33.44 12.84 10.32
CA GLU A 170 33.21 14.22 9.93
C GLU A 170 31.84 14.27 9.25
N LEU A 171 30.84 14.69 10.02
CA LEU A 171 29.66 15.32 9.45
C LEU A 171 30.21 16.51 8.69
N GLY A 172 30.23 16.42 7.36
CA GLY A 172 30.52 17.52 6.47
C GLY A 172 29.51 18.64 6.65
N LEU A 173 29.68 19.42 7.72
CA LEU A 173 29.26 20.80 7.79
C LEU A 173 30.29 21.57 6.97
N TYR A 174 29.96 21.81 5.71
CA TYR A 174 30.59 22.89 4.98
C TYR A 174 30.19 24.19 5.68
N ASP A 175 31.15 24.83 6.34
CA ASP A 175 31.04 26.21 6.77
C ASP A 175 30.75 27.08 5.54
N ALA A 176 29.54 27.65 5.48
CA ALA A 176 29.25 28.71 4.53
C ALA A 176 30.13 29.91 4.90
N GLN A 177 31.06 30.25 4.01
CA GLN A 177 31.95 31.38 4.19
C GLN A 177 31.12 32.66 4.39
N GLU A 178 31.26 33.28 5.56
CA GLU A 178 30.65 34.56 5.91
C GLU A 178 31.23 35.64 4.98
N GLN A 179 30.48 35.96 3.93
CA GLN A 179 30.89 36.97 2.97
C GLN A 179 30.78 38.34 3.64
N GLN A 180 31.97 38.87 3.93
CA GLN A 180 32.28 40.20 4.44
C GLN A 180 31.19 41.25 4.20
N ARG A 181 30.66 41.72 5.32
CA ARG A 181 29.98 42.99 5.47
C ARG A 181 30.98 44.14 5.35
N ALA A 182 31.05 44.75 4.19
CA ALA A 182 31.62 46.07 3.86
C ALA A 182 31.07 46.39 2.46
N GLU A 183 30.47 47.51 2.10
CA GLU A 183 30.50 48.89 2.57
C GLU A 183 29.23 49.58 2.02
N THR A 184 28.71 50.54 2.78
CA THR A 184 27.69 51.49 2.32
C THR A 184 28.31 52.46 1.30
N PRO A 185 27.74 52.65 0.09
CA PRO A 185 28.04 53.80 -0.74
C PRO A 185 27.02 54.94 -0.51
N PRO A 186 27.40 56.19 -0.81
CA PRO A 186 26.81 57.39 -0.20
C PRO A 186 25.47 57.81 -0.78
N LEU A 187 24.70 58.52 0.04
CA LEU A 187 23.58 59.35 -0.39
C LEU A 187 24.10 60.45 -1.34
N LEU A 188 23.56 60.48 -2.56
CA LEU A 188 23.65 61.64 -3.44
C LEU A 188 22.27 61.92 -4.02
N SER A 189 21.72 63.04 -3.56
CA SER A 189 20.57 63.73 -4.11
C SER A 189 20.68 63.89 -5.62
N GLY A 190 19.61 63.54 -6.32
CA GLY A 190 19.46 63.82 -7.75
C GLY A 190 18.03 63.54 -8.18
N ALA A 191 17.19 64.56 -8.09
CA ALA A 191 15.83 64.53 -8.62
C ALA A 191 15.86 64.33 -10.14
N SER A 192 15.08 63.36 -10.62
CA SER A 192 14.63 63.35 -12.02
C SER A 192 13.30 62.62 -12.13
N ASN A 193 12.29 63.42 -12.46
CA ASN A 193 10.95 63.08 -12.94
C ASN A 193 10.87 61.74 -13.69
N PHE A 194 10.06 60.81 -13.16
CA PHE A 194 9.36 59.85 -14.01
C PHE A 194 7.86 59.90 -13.69
N PRO A 195 6.99 60.18 -14.68
CA PRO A 195 5.55 60.26 -14.46
C PRO A 195 4.96 58.88 -14.23
N LEU A 196 4.09 58.78 -13.21
CA LEU A 196 3.22 57.62 -12.99
C LEU A 196 2.16 57.58 -14.11
N PRO A 197 1.96 56.46 -14.81
CA PRO A 197 0.80 56.32 -15.67
C PRO A 197 -0.45 56.11 -14.82
N GLY A 198 -1.46 56.94 -15.11
CA GLY A 198 -2.77 56.93 -14.49
C GLY A 198 -3.56 55.65 -14.75
N TRP A 199 -4.48 55.39 -13.84
CA TRP A 199 -5.50 54.36 -13.94
C TRP A 199 -6.58 54.87 -14.91
N GLU A 200 -6.61 54.34 -16.12
CA GLU A 200 -7.80 54.39 -16.98
C GLU A 200 -8.31 52.95 -17.21
N PRO A 201 -9.65 52.73 -17.19
CA PRO A 201 -10.22 51.40 -17.30
C PRO A 201 -10.25 50.96 -18.77
N LEU A 202 -9.41 49.98 -19.11
CA LEU A 202 -9.50 49.29 -20.39
C LEU A 202 -10.77 48.43 -20.44
N SER A 203 -11.81 49.00 -21.06
CA SER A 203 -12.97 48.30 -21.64
C SER A 203 -12.49 47.32 -22.71
N GLY A 204 -12.30 46.05 -22.36
CA GLY A 204 -11.86 45.04 -23.32
C GLY A 204 -11.61 43.63 -22.76
N TYR A 205 -12.29 43.22 -21.69
CA TYR A 205 -12.21 41.83 -21.24
C TYR A 205 -13.24 40.97 -21.97
N PRO A 206 -12.83 39.95 -22.76
CA PRO A 206 -13.75 38.88 -23.11
C PRO A 206 -14.14 38.12 -21.84
N THR A 207 -15.44 37.93 -21.66
CA THR A 207 -16.05 37.09 -20.64
C THR A 207 -15.33 35.75 -20.49
N ARG A 208 -15.06 35.37 -19.22
CA ARG A 208 -14.56 34.07 -18.77
C ARG A 208 -15.18 32.92 -19.57
N ALA A 209 -14.39 32.29 -20.43
CA ALA A 209 -14.71 30.98 -20.98
C ALA A 209 -14.53 29.90 -19.89
N PRO A 210 -15.33 28.82 -19.88
CA PRO A 210 -15.16 27.74 -18.91
C PRO A 210 -13.80 27.06 -19.11
N LEU A 211 -13.03 26.95 -18.04
CA LEU A 211 -11.75 26.24 -18.01
C LEU A 211 -11.97 24.76 -18.35
N LYS A 212 -11.56 24.34 -19.55
CA LYS A 212 -11.36 22.92 -19.87
C LYS A 212 -10.17 22.39 -19.05
N PRO A 213 -10.23 21.15 -18.54
CA PRO A 213 -9.11 20.56 -17.83
C PRO A 213 -7.87 20.50 -18.74
N ARG A 214 -6.77 20.99 -18.19
CA ARG A 214 -5.44 21.04 -18.80
C ARG A 214 -4.93 19.60 -18.97
N GLN A 215 -5.00 19.06 -20.19
CA GLN A 215 -4.23 17.87 -20.54
C GLN A 215 -2.75 18.24 -20.55
N LEU A 216 -2.01 17.64 -19.62
CA LEU A 216 -0.56 17.72 -19.57
C LEU A 216 -0.01 16.82 -20.67
N GLY A 217 0.65 17.42 -21.67
CA GLY A 217 1.25 16.70 -22.78
C GLY A 217 2.40 15.81 -22.32
N GLY A 218 2.21 14.50 -22.44
CA GLY A 218 3.31 13.55 -22.58
C GLY A 218 3.70 13.47 -24.05
N ILE A 219 4.98 13.67 -24.34
CA ILE A 219 5.57 13.41 -25.65
C ILE A 219 5.56 11.90 -25.85
N THR A 220 4.53 11.37 -26.50
CA THR A 220 4.53 10.02 -27.06
C THR A 220 5.08 10.10 -28.49
N PRO A 221 6.08 9.29 -28.89
CA PRO A 221 6.41 9.15 -30.31
C PRO A 221 5.18 8.65 -31.08
N PRO A 222 5.06 8.94 -32.38
CA PRO A 222 3.95 8.46 -33.19
C PRO A 222 3.89 6.94 -33.10
N ARG A 223 2.83 6.43 -32.48
CA ARG A 223 2.54 5.01 -32.42
C ARG A 223 2.13 4.61 -33.83
N GLU A 224 3.00 3.90 -34.53
CA GLU A 224 2.57 3.10 -35.69
C GLU A 224 1.48 2.17 -35.19
N ASP A 225 0.27 2.35 -35.73
CA ASP A 225 -0.85 1.43 -35.53
C ASP A 225 -0.50 0.11 -36.21
N VAL A 226 0.27 -0.73 -35.52
CA VAL A 226 0.45 -2.13 -35.91
C VAL A 226 -0.93 -2.78 -35.79
N PRO A 227 -1.53 -3.30 -36.89
CA PRO A 227 -2.79 -4.01 -36.80
C PRO A 227 -2.57 -5.26 -35.96
N VAL A 228 -3.02 -5.23 -34.70
CA VAL A 228 -3.04 -6.40 -33.84
C VAL A 228 -4.07 -7.36 -34.44
N ALA A 229 -3.60 -8.39 -35.14
CA ALA A 229 -4.44 -9.50 -35.54
C ALA A 229 -5.01 -10.13 -34.27
N ALA A 230 -6.33 -10.14 -34.14
CA ALA A 230 -7.01 -10.79 -33.02
C ALA A 230 -6.61 -12.27 -33.02
N VAL A 231 -5.80 -12.67 -32.05
CA VAL A 231 -5.46 -14.08 -31.82
C VAL A 231 -6.72 -14.73 -31.24
N PRO A 232 -7.37 -15.66 -31.94
CA PRO A 232 -8.56 -16.31 -31.40
C PRO A 232 -8.15 -17.14 -30.18
N GLU A 233 -8.75 -16.84 -29.03
CA GLU A 233 -8.53 -17.61 -27.81
C GLU A 233 -8.97 -19.06 -28.04
N ALA A 234 -8.26 -20.01 -27.42
CA ALA A 234 -8.47 -21.45 -27.63
C ALA A 234 -9.93 -21.90 -27.40
N GLU A 235 -10.68 -21.18 -26.56
CA GLU A 235 -12.08 -21.43 -26.26
C GLU A 235 -13.01 -21.17 -27.47
N THR A 236 -12.61 -20.30 -28.41
CA THR A 236 -13.38 -20.01 -29.64
C THR A 236 -13.40 -21.21 -30.59
N TRP A 237 -12.27 -21.90 -30.73
CA TRP A 237 -12.19 -23.11 -31.54
C TRP A 237 -12.97 -24.27 -30.93
N ALA A 238 -12.97 -24.37 -29.60
CA ALA A 238 -13.74 -25.39 -28.89
C ALA A 238 -15.25 -25.24 -29.18
N MET A 239 -15.79 -24.02 -29.09
CA MET A 239 -17.20 -23.77 -29.38
C MET A 239 -17.57 -24.03 -30.85
N LEU A 240 -16.68 -23.69 -31.79
CA LEU A 240 -16.88 -23.95 -33.21
C LEU A 240 -16.87 -25.45 -33.55
N LEU A 241 -15.94 -26.22 -32.97
CA LEU A 241 -15.86 -27.67 -33.17
C LEU A 241 -17.05 -28.40 -32.53
N VAL A 242 -17.51 -27.97 -31.37
CA VAL A 242 -18.73 -28.49 -30.74
C VAL A 242 -19.95 -28.24 -31.62
N GLY A 243 -20.10 -27.03 -32.17
CA GLY A 243 -21.18 -26.69 -33.09
C GLY A 243 -21.18 -27.56 -34.36
N LEU A 244 -20.02 -27.74 -34.99
CA LEU A 244 -19.86 -28.58 -36.18
C LEU A 244 -20.12 -30.07 -35.88
N GLY A 245 -19.66 -30.57 -34.73
CA GLY A 245 -19.92 -31.94 -34.29
C GLY A 245 -21.40 -32.23 -34.10
N LEU A 246 -22.15 -31.30 -33.50
CA LEU A 246 -23.59 -31.42 -33.32
C LEU A 246 -24.33 -31.49 -34.66
N MET A 247 -24.00 -30.60 -35.60
CA MET A 247 -24.60 -30.57 -36.93
C MET A 247 -24.31 -31.85 -37.73
N GLY A 248 -23.08 -32.37 -37.66
CA GLY A 248 -22.71 -33.65 -38.27
C GLY A 248 -23.50 -34.83 -37.69
N CYS A 249 -23.71 -34.86 -36.37
CA CYS A 249 -24.53 -35.89 -35.72
C CYS A 249 -25.99 -35.85 -36.18
N ILE A 250 -26.59 -34.65 -36.26
CA ILE A 250 -27.97 -34.48 -36.71
C ILE A 250 -28.14 -34.93 -38.17
N ALA A 251 -27.21 -34.54 -39.05
CA ALA A 251 -27.23 -34.93 -40.45
C ALA A 251 -27.10 -36.46 -40.64
N ARG A 252 -26.26 -37.11 -39.82
CA ARG A 252 -26.08 -38.57 -39.86
C ARG A 252 -27.32 -39.35 -39.41
N ARG A 253 -28.06 -38.85 -38.40
CA ARG A 253 -29.31 -39.48 -37.95
C ARG A 253 -30.37 -39.42 -39.06
N ARG A 254 -30.54 -38.26 -39.70
CA ARG A 254 -31.51 -38.11 -40.80
C ARG A 254 -31.25 -39.04 -41.98
N ARG A 255 -29.99 -39.33 -42.31
CA ARG A 255 -29.63 -40.29 -43.37
C ARG A 255 -29.84 -41.77 -43.00
N ARG A 256 -30.02 -42.09 -41.71
CA ARG A 256 -30.35 -43.45 -41.27
C ARG A 256 -31.86 -43.70 -41.23
N ASP A 257 -32.64 -42.63 -41.15
CA ASP A 257 -34.11 -42.66 -41.09
C ASP A 257 -34.75 -42.45 -42.49
N SER A 258 -33.93 -42.35 -43.55
CA SER A 258 -34.34 -42.34 -44.97
C SER A 258 -33.74 -43.54 -45.69
#